data_AF-A0A4S2HR62-F1
#
_entry.id   AF-A0A4S2HR62-F1
#
_cell.length_a   1.000
_cell.length_b   1.000
_cell.length_c   1.000
_cell.angle_alpha   90.00
_cell.angle_beta   90.00
_cell.angle_gamma   90.00
#
_symmetry.space_group_name_H-M   'P 1'
#
loop_
_entity.id
_entity.type
_entity.pdbx_description
1 polymer ?
#
loop_
_entity_poly.entity_id
_entity_poly.type
_entity_poly.pdbx_seq_one_letter_code
_entity_poly.pdbx_strand_id
1 'polypeptide(L)'
;MEEKNPMEEKIKELYESISFLGFNATYSRNNTYVENCRELVPKIQEFAQWFLTNITGLEEGIYQNLADILRDCETALREHDNVLMMDALEQGIAGYLEMFLSEEYFREKEKVYVGKAKEQES
;
A
#
# COMPACT_ATOMS: atom_id res chain seq x y z
N MET A 1 22.71 -4.02 -18.29
CA MET A 1 21.80 -4.77 -17.40
C MET A 1 21.41 -3.79 -16.32
N GLU A 2 20.19 -3.27 -16.36
CA GLU A 2 19.67 -2.54 -15.21
C GLU A 2 19.51 -3.56 -14.08
N GLU A 3 20.23 -3.36 -12.98
CA GLU A 3 19.96 -4.09 -11.75
C GLU A 3 18.53 -3.77 -11.33
N LYS A 4 17.64 -4.75 -11.41
CA LYS A 4 16.31 -4.65 -10.79
C LYS A 4 16.52 -4.34 -9.32
N ASN A 5 16.07 -3.17 -8.88
CA ASN A 5 16.13 -2.80 -7.47
C ASN A 5 15.29 -3.81 -6.68
N PRO A 6 15.86 -4.57 -5.72
CA PRO A 6 15.12 -5.58 -4.96
C PRO A 6 13.92 -5.01 -4.20
N MET A 7 13.86 -3.70 -4.00
CA MET A 7 12.72 -3.02 -3.41
C MET A 7 11.54 -2.85 -4.37
N GLU A 8 11.75 -2.83 -5.69
CA GLU A 8 10.68 -2.59 -6.67
C GLU A 8 9.61 -3.68 -6.62
N GLU A 9 10.02 -4.96 -6.57
CA GLU A 9 9.07 -6.07 -6.45
C GLU A 9 8.35 -6.05 -5.10
N LYS A 10 9.04 -5.69 -4.01
CA LYS A 10 8.43 -5.55 -2.68
C LYS A 10 7.40 -4.43 -2.61
N ILE A 11 7.67 -3.31 -3.28
CA ILE A 11 6.73 -2.18 -3.40
C ILE A 11 5.47 -2.64 -4.13
N LYS A 12 5.61 -3.34 -5.26
CA LYS A 12 4.48 -3.91 -6.01
C LYS A 12 3.66 -4.87 -5.15
N GLU A 13 4.30 -5.82 -4.48
CA GLU A 13 3.64 -6.78 -3.61
C GLU A 13 2.89 -6.10 -2.45
N LEU A 14 3.49 -5.08 -1.82
CA LEU A 14 2.86 -4.35 -0.74
C LEU A 14 1.65 -3.54 -1.24
N TYR A 15 1.79 -2.85 -2.36
CA TYR A 15 0.71 -2.08 -2.98
C TYR A 15 -0.49 -2.98 -3.34
N GLU A 16 -0.22 -4.15 -3.93
CA GLU A 16 -1.26 -5.13 -4.27
C GLU A 16 -1.93 -5.72 -3.02
N SER A 17 -1.16 -5.96 -1.97
CA SER A 17 -1.69 -6.48 -0.70
C SER A 17 -2.63 -5.46 -0.05
N ILE A 18 -2.26 -4.18 -0.02
CA ILE A 18 -3.11 -3.09 0.51
C ILE A 18 -4.38 -2.97 -0.35
N SER A 19 -4.24 -2.91 -1.67
CA SER A 19 -5.38 -2.82 -2.61
C SER A 19 -6.35 -3.98 -2.45
N PHE A 20 -5.83 -5.21 -2.29
CA PHE A 20 -6.65 -6.40 -2.09
C PHE A 20 -7.39 -6.37 -0.75
N LEU A 21 -6.74 -5.93 0.33
CA LEU A 21 -7.41 -5.77 1.63
C LEU A 21 -8.56 -4.76 1.54
N GLY A 22 -8.35 -3.59 0.92
CA GLY A 22 -9.38 -2.58 0.74
C GLY A 22 -10.58 -3.07 -0.06
N PHE A 23 -10.32 -3.75 -1.18
CA PHE A 23 -11.35 -4.40 -1.97
C PHE A 23 -12.14 -5.42 -1.15
N ASN A 24 -11.43 -6.32 -0.45
CA ASN A 24 -12.07 -7.36 0.35
C ASN A 24 -12.90 -6.78 1.50
N ALA A 25 -12.43 -5.72 2.16
CA ALA A 25 -13.16 -5.05 3.23
C ALA A 25 -14.48 -4.44 2.74
N THR A 26 -14.41 -3.75 1.60
CA THR A 26 -15.56 -3.13 0.94
C THR A 26 -16.59 -4.16 0.51
N TYR A 27 -16.14 -5.27 -0.09
CA TYR A 27 -17.02 -6.31 -0.62
C TYR A 27 -17.61 -7.21 0.47
N SER A 28 -16.80 -7.59 1.47
CA SER A 28 -17.18 -8.54 2.52
C SER A 28 -17.90 -7.89 3.70
N ARG A 29 -17.98 -6.54 3.76
CA ARG A 29 -18.53 -5.76 4.91
C ARG A 29 -17.99 -6.25 6.26
N ASN A 30 -16.73 -6.66 6.29
CA ASN A 30 -16.15 -7.36 7.41
C ASN A 30 -15.31 -6.40 8.26
N ASN A 31 -15.51 -6.42 9.59
CA ASN A 31 -14.85 -5.52 10.53
C ASN A 31 -13.46 -6.01 11.00
N THR A 32 -12.82 -6.90 10.22
CA THR A 32 -11.55 -7.52 10.59
C THR A 32 -10.35 -6.92 9.84
N TYR A 33 -10.46 -5.68 9.38
CA TYR A 33 -9.44 -5.05 8.55
C TYR A 33 -8.12 -4.89 9.32
N VAL A 34 -8.21 -4.40 10.55
CA VAL A 34 -7.06 -4.25 11.46
C VAL A 34 -6.39 -5.60 11.74
N GLU A 35 -7.14 -6.69 11.90
CA GLU A 35 -6.57 -8.02 12.11
C GLU A 35 -5.83 -8.50 10.86
N ASN A 36 -6.42 -8.32 9.68
CA ASN A 36 -5.84 -8.75 8.41
C ASN A 36 -4.58 -7.93 8.03
N CYS A 37 -4.50 -6.66 8.44
CA CYS A 37 -3.36 -5.80 8.10
C CYS A 37 -2.10 -6.05 8.95
N ARG A 38 -2.19 -6.82 10.05
CA ARG A 38 -1.04 -7.12 10.92
C ARG A 38 0.12 -7.77 10.16
N GLU A 39 -0.18 -8.59 9.16
CA GLU A 39 0.82 -9.24 8.32
C GLU A 39 1.54 -8.25 7.37
N LEU A 40 0.96 -7.07 7.14
CA LEU A 40 1.56 -6.02 6.32
C LEU A 40 2.51 -5.13 7.12
N VAL A 41 2.38 -5.06 8.44
CA VAL A 41 3.20 -4.18 9.31
C VAL A 41 4.70 -4.35 9.05
N PRO A 42 5.28 -5.57 8.99
CA PRO A 42 6.70 -5.74 8.71
C PRO A 42 7.11 -5.22 7.32
N LYS A 43 6.24 -5.38 6.32
CA LYS A 43 6.49 -4.90 4.94
C LYS A 43 6.45 -3.37 4.87
N ILE A 44 5.50 -2.75 5.59
CA ILE A 44 5.38 -1.30 5.71
C ILE A 44 6.62 -0.72 6.41
N GLN A 45 7.07 -1.35 7.49
CA GLN A 45 8.30 -0.96 8.20
C GLN A 45 9.53 -1.06 7.29
N GLU A 46 9.66 -2.16 6.54
CA GLU A 46 10.75 -2.34 5.58
C GLU A 46 10.75 -1.23 4.51
N PHE A 47 9.58 -0.94 3.93
CA PHE A 47 9.43 0.14 2.95
C PHE A 47 9.79 1.51 3.55
N ALA A 48 9.23 1.85 4.71
CA ALA A 48 9.46 3.15 5.35
C ALA A 48 10.94 3.35 5.69
N GLN A 49 11.61 2.31 6.21
CA GLN A 49 13.03 2.37 6.51
C GLN A 49 13.86 2.55 5.24
N TRP A 50 13.53 1.83 4.16
CA TRP A 50 14.18 2.01 2.88
C TRP A 50 13.97 3.43 2.33
N PHE A 51 12.74 3.95 2.38
CA PHE A 51 12.39 5.28 1.89
C PHE A 51 13.19 6.36 2.61
N LEU A 52 13.18 6.34 3.95
CA LEU A 52 13.89 7.31 4.79
C LEU A 52 15.42 7.26 4.60
N THR A 53 15.98 6.09 4.25
CA THR A 53 17.42 5.92 4.11
C THR A 53 17.92 6.26 2.69
N ASN A 54 17.15 5.90 1.66
CA ASN A 54 17.63 5.93 0.28
C ASN A 54 17.06 7.12 -0.52
N ILE A 55 15.91 7.66 -0.11
CA ILE A 55 15.27 8.77 -0.81
C ILE A 55 15.63 10.07 -0.11
N THR A 56 16.47 10.87 -0.75
CA THR A 56 16.99 12.14 -0.21
C THR A 56 16.61 13.31 -1.10
N GLY A 57 16.64 14.52 -0.54
CA GLY A 57 16.37 15.75 -1.29
C GLY A 57 14.88 16.10 -1.43
N LEU A 58 13.99 15.41 -0.71
CA LEU A 58 12.60 15.79 -0.59
C LEU A 58 12.40 16.88 0.48
N GLU A 59 11.28 17.58 0.40
CA GLU A 59 10.89 18.55 1.43
C GLU A 59 10.66 17.85 2.78
N GLU A 60 11.04 18.50 3.88
CA GLU A 60 10.91 17.96 5.24
C GLU A 60 9.47 17.50 5.56
N GLY A 61 8.48 18.23 5.05
CA GLY A 61 7.06 17.90 5.20
C GLY A 61 6.69 16.52 4.65
N ILE A 62 7.40 16.02 3.63
CA ILE A 62 7.14 14.69 3.05
C ILE A 62 7.59 13.59 4.02
N TYR A 63 8.73 13.76 4.68
CA TYR A 63 9.19 12.80 5.69
C TYR A 63 8.31 12.83 6.94
N GLN A 64 7.89 14.04 7.36
CA GLN A 64 6.97 14.21 8.49
C GLN A 64 5.61 13.57 8.20
N ASN A 65 5.07 13.75 7.00
CA ASN A 65 3.80 13.13 6.61
C ASN A 65 3.87 11.60 6.64
N LEU A 66 4.95 10.98 6.15
CA LEU A 66 5.14 9.53 6.26
C LEU A 66 5.18 9.08 7.74
N ALA A 67 5.87 9.83 8.59
CA ALA A 67 5.93 9.53 10.02
C ALA A 67 4.55 9.64 10.70
N ASP A 68 3.73 10.60 10.29
CA ASP A 68 2.37 10.76 10.81
C ASP A 68 1.45 9.62 10.34
N ILE A 69 1.53 9.20 9.07
CA ILE A 69 0.81 8.02 8.55
C ILE A 69 1.18 6.74 9.34
N LEU A 70 2.46 6.56 9.65
CA LEU A 70 2.91 5.41 10.46
C LEU A 70 2.37 5.47 11.89
N ARG A 71 2.22 6.67 12.46
CA ARG A 71 1.59 6.87 13.77
C ARG A 71 0.08 6.60 13.72
N ASP A 72 -0.57 6.91 12.62
CA ASP A 72 -1.98 6.57 12.41
C ASP A 72 -2.17 5.06 12.31
N CYS A 73 -1.27 4.35 11.61
CA CYS A 73 -1.24 2.88 11.59
C CYS A 73 -1.08 2.30 13.01
N GLU A 74 -0.15 2.82 13.81
CA GLU A 74 0.06 2.40 15.20
C GLU A 74 -1.20 2.63 16.07
N THR A 75 -1.78 3.83 15.95
CA THR A 75 -2.98 4.22 16.69
C THR A 75 -4.15 3.32 16.32
N ALA A 76 -4.37 3.08 15.04
CA ALA A 76 -5.42 2.21 14.53
C ALA A 76 -5.26 0.75 14.99
N LEU A 77 -4.02 0.24 15.04
CA LEU A 77 -3.74 -1.09 15.60
C LEU A 77 -4.10 -1.18 17.09
N ARG A 78 -3.77 -0.15 17.86
CA ARG A 78 -4.00 -0.13 19.32
C ARG A 78 -5.48 -0.01 19.67
N GLU A 79 -6.19 0.87 18.96
CA GLU A 79 -7.60 1.16 19.22
C GLU A 79 -8.55 0.27 18.41
N HIS A 80 -8.04 -0.65 17.59
CA HIS A 80 -8.81 -1.45 16.63
C HIS A 80 -9.68 -0.60 15.70
N ASP A 81 -9.17 0.55 15.25
CA ASP A 81 -9.87 1.47 14.36
C ASP A 81 -9.69 1.07 12.90
N ASN A 82 -10.70 0.40 12.35
CA ASN A 82 -10.69 -0.02 10.95
C ASN A 82 -10.70 1.16 9.97
N VAL A 83 -11.37 2.26 10.28
CA VAL A 83 -11.49 3.40 9.35
C VAL A 83 -10.16 4.13 9.26
N LEU A 84 -9.52 4.38 10.41
CA LEU A 84 -8.20 4.98 10.45
C LEU A 84 -7.15 4.09 9.78
N MET A 85 -7.21 2.77 9.99
CA MET A 85 -6.30 1.84 9.32
C MET A 85 -6.49 1.83 7.79
N MET A 86 -7.75 1.82 7.31
CA MET A 86 -8.03 1.87 5.87
C MET A 86 -7.49 3.16 5.26
N ASP A 87 -7.73 4.32 5.89
CA ASP A 87 -7.22 5.60 5.40
C ASP A 87 -5.68 5.64 5.37
N ALA A 88 -5.04 5.26 6.47
CA ALA A 88 -3.59 5.25 6.60
C ALA A 88 -2.92 4.32 5.57
N LEU A 89 -3.54 3.18 5.23
CA LEU A 89 -2.98 2.25 4.24
C LEU A 89 -3.31 2.64 2.81
N GLU A 90 -4.58 2.88 2.49
CA GLU A 90 -5.04 3.07 1.10
C GLU A 90 -4.82 4.48 0.57
N GLN A 91 -4.89 5.50 1.43
CA GLN A 91 -4.61 6.89 1.04
C GLN A 91 -3.21 7.32 1.46
N GLY A 92 -2.73 6.84 2.61
CA GLY A 92 -1.37 7.13 3.09
C GLY A 92 -0.30 6.30 2.39
N ILE A 93 -0.08 5.07 2.86
CA ILE A 93 1.04 4.22 2.43
C ILE A 93 0.97 3.91 0.92
N ALA A 94 -0.19 3.57 0.37
CA ALA A 94 -0.33 3.27 -1.05
C ALA A 94 0.10 4.46 -1.92
N GLY A 95 -0.26 5.70 -1.55
CA GLY A 95 0.16 6.89 -2.28
C GLY A 95 1.69 7.05 -2.35
N TYR A 96 2.41 6.70 -1.28
CA TYR A 96 3.88 6.67 -1.29
C TYR A 96 4.44 5.56 -2.17
N LEU A 97 3.79 4.39 -2.21
CA LEU A 97 4.23 3.26 -3.05
C LEU A 97 4.05 3.58 -4.53
N GLU A 98 2.95 4.25 -4.90
CA GLU A 98 2.64 4.65 -6.28
C GLU A 98 3.74 5.52 -6.90
N MET A 99 4.44 6.34 -6.11
CA MET A 99 5.57 7.16 -6.58
C MET A 99 6.69 6.35 -7.24
N PHE A 100 6.78 5.05 -6.93
CA PHE A 100 7.81 4.14 -7.42
C PHE A 100 7.27 3.10 -8.41
N LEU A 101 5.99 3.16 -8.74
CA LEU A 101 5.35 2.29 -9.72
C LEU A 101 5.27 2.99 -11.07
N SER A 102 5.63 2.27 -12.14
CA SER A 102 5.61 2.84 -13.49
C SER A 102 4.19 2.94 -14.05
N GLU A 103 3.95 3.86 -14.97
CA GLU A 103 2.68 3.90 -15.72
C GLU A 103 2.39 2.58 -16.45
N GLU A 104 3.44 1.88 -16.89
CA GLU A 104 3.30 0.57 -17.54
C GLU A 104 2.69 -0.45 -16.59
N TYR A 105 3.14 -0.49 -15.34
CA TYR A 105 2.55 -1.34 -14.30
C TYR A 105 1.03 -1.11 -14.18
N PHE A 106 0.59 0.15 -14.10
CA PHE A 106 -0.84 0.47 -14.00
C PHE A 106 -1.62 0.08 -15.26
N ARG A 107 -1.05 0.32 -16.45
CA ARG A 107 -1.66 -0.09 -17.74
C ARG A 107 -1.83 -1.61 -17.85
N GLU A 108 -0.85 -2.38 -17.38
CA GLU A 108 -0.94 -3.85 -17.36
C GLU A 108 -2.04 -4.34 -16.41
N LYS A 109 -2.14 -3.75 -15.21
CA LYS A 109 -3.18 -4.09 -14.24
C LYS A 109 -4.57 -3.78 -14.77
N GLU A 110 -4.78 -2.61 -15.37
CA GLU A 110 -6.07 -2.23 -15.97
C GLU A 110 -6.54 -3.26 -17.02
N LYS A 111 -5.63 -3.70 -17.92
CA LYS A 111 -5.94 -4.74 -18.91
C LYS A 111 -6.36 -6.06 -18.26
N VAL A 112 -5.71 -6.48 -17.18
CA VAL A 112 -6.06 -7.70 -16.45
C VAL A 112 -7.44 -7.60 -15.82
N TYR A 113 -7.78 -6.47 -15.20
CA TYR A 113 -9.11 -6.27 -14.59
C TYR A 113 -10.22 -6.23 -15.64
N VAL A 114 -10.00 -5.50 -16.74
CA VAL A 114 -10.96 -5.42 -17.86
C VAL A 114 -11.11 -6.77 -18.57
N GLY A 115 -10.04 -7.54 -18.69
CA GLY A 115 -10.08 -8.91 -19.23
C GLY A 115 -10.91 -9.86 -18.37
N LYS A 116 -10.68 -9.86 -17.05
CA LYS A 116 -11.42 -10.70 -16.09
C LYS A 116 -12.91 -10.34 -15.98
N ALA A 117 -13.26 -9.05 -16.09
CA ALA A 117 -14.66 -8.62 -16.09
C ALA A 117 -15.43 -9.18 -17.31
N LYS A 118 -14.79 -9.22 -18.48
CA LYS A 118 -15.40 -9.76 -19.72
C LYS A 118 -15.57 -11.28 -19.70
N GLU A 119 -14.71 -12.01 -18.98
CA GLU A 119 -14.82 -13.46 -18.81
C GLU A 119 -15.94 -13.87 -17.84
N GLN A 120 -16.36 -12.98 -16.93
CA GLN A 120 -17.46 -13.23 -15.99
C GLN A 120 -18.85 -12.87 -16.56
N GLU A 121 -18.90 -12.16 -17.68
CA GLU A 121 -20.14 -11.78 -18.40
C GLU A 121 -20.48 -12.72 -19.57
N SER A 122 -19.68 -13.78 -19.81
CA SER A 122 -19.88 -14.73 -20.91
C SER A 122 -20.19 -16.15 -20.42
#